data_AF-A0A7V9U6D5-F1
#
_entry.id   AF-A0A7V9U6D5-F1
#
_cell.length_a   1.000
_cell.length_b   1.000
_cell.length_c   1.000
_cell.angle_alpha   90.00
_cell.angle_beta   90.00
_cell.angle_gamma   90.00
#
_symmetry.space_group_name_H-M   'P 1'
#
loop_
_entity.id
_entity.type
_entity.pdbx_description
1 polymer ?
#
loop_
_entity_poly.entity_id
_entity_poly.type
_entity_poly.pdbx_seq_one_letter_code
_entity_poly.pdbx_strand_id
1 'polypeptide(L)'
;MSPPGPPLSLSSVTPATETPGVAGVIGVGTTAARSDHVHPLGNLSGDVTTAGSLATSVAANAIGDTKLRDSAAVSVIGRSANSTGDPADIAASADDQVLRRSASVVGFGTIDTASLGSGTLAAARMPALTGDVTTSAGAVATTIAANTVSDTKLRDSAAVSVIGRSANSTGDPADIAASADNQVLRRSSSVVGFGTLDTASIGSGTLAAARMPALTGDVTTSAGAVATTLATTGVSAASYTNASITVDAKGRLTAASSGTAWSGLLWISGGATVANTTTPTTLAPTGFFGSSTIPANYFTFGKTVRVNVVGSLSTTGTPTLDINVKIGGVSAASGAITLGTLTDQGFCVSFVFTCNATGAGGSAYSGGIWITGSESRKLVRSTVNLDTTVTNLVEAIATWGTASALNTITSRSVTLEPLN
;
A
#
# COMPACT_ATOMS: atom_id res chain seq x y z
N MET A 1 99.03 4.59 -145.00
CA MET A 1 97.85 4.99 -145.83
C MET A 1 96.63 4.32 -145.23
N SER A 2 95.60 5.12 -144.94
CA SER A 2 94.24 4.77 -144.47
C SER A 2 93.62 3.49 -145.05
N PRO A 3 92.51 2.91 -144.50
CA PRO A 3 91.50 3.56 -143.64
C PRO A 3 90.94 2.73 -142.44
N PRO A 4 90.04 3.33 -141.63
CA PRO A 4 89.49 2.82 -140.36
C PRO A 4 88.06 2.22 -140.41
N GLY A 5 87.76 1.37 -139.40
CA GLY A 5 86.49 1.10 -138.65
C GLY A 5 85.29 0.45 -139.38
N PRO A 6 84.30 -0.21 -138.70
CA PRO A 6 84.00 -0.49 -137.26
C PRO A 6 83.58 -1.99 -136.99
N PRO A 7 82.80 -2.42 -135.94
CA PRO A 7 82.67 -2.06 -134.50
C PRO A 7 82.91 -3.23 -133.49
N LEU A 8 83.07 -2.83 -132.21
CA LEU A 8 82.77 -3.46 -130.91
C LEU A 8 82.65 -5.00 -130.77
N SER A 9 83.61 -5.60 -130.06
CA SER A 9 83.63 -6.99 -129.61
C SER A 9 83.30 -7.11 -128.11
N LEU A 10 82.27 -7.88 -127.77
CA LEU A 10 82.17 -8.56 -126.47
C LEU A 10 83.00 -9.86 -126.54
N SER A 11 84.24 -9.83 -126.06
CA SER A 11 85.09 -11.02 -125.81
C SER A 11 84.66 -11.61 -124.46
N SER A 12 84.18 -12.85 -124.26
CA SER A 12 84.48 -14.17 -124.83
C SER A 12 85.92 -14.64 -124.58
N VAL A 13 86.27 -15.90 -124.32
CA VAL A 13 85.59 -17.19 -124.06
C VAL A 13 86.74 -18.19 -123.84
N THR A 14 86.54 -19.26 -123.05
CA THR A 14 87.08 -20.58 -123.41
C THR A 14 85.93 -21.59 -123.38
N PRO A 15 85.63 -22.30 -124.49
CA PRO A 15 84.42 -23.12 -124.65
C PRO A 15 84.72 -24.62 -124.70
N ALA A 16 83.65 -25.39 -124.92
CA ALA A 16 83.55 -26.80 -125.38
C ALA A 16 82.97 -27.74 -124.29
N THR A 17 82.03 -28.65 -124.58
CA THR A 17 81.59 -29.23 -125.87
C THR A 17 80.16 -29.74 -125.70
N GLU A 18 79.27 -29.46 -126.65
CA GLU A 18 77.99 -30.14 -126.75
C GLU A 18 78.21 -31.62 -127.09
N THR A 19 77.52 -32.53 -126.38
CA THR A 19 77.26 -33.88 -126.88
C THR A 19 75.91 -33.83 -127.59
N PRO A 20 75.82 -33.96 -128.92
CA PRO A 20 74.54 -33.97 -129.62
C PRO A 20 73.78 -35.25 -129.28
N GLY A 21 72.58 -35.17 -128.70
CA GLY A 21 71.76 -36.38 -128.50
C GLY A 21 70.42 -36.29 -127.79
N VAL A 22 70.20 -35.41 -126.80
CA VAL A 22 68.89 -35.37 -126.09
C VAL A 22 68.48 -33.94 -125.76
N ALA A 23 67.45 -33.46 -126.47
CA ALA A 23 66.77 -32.20 -126.22
C ALA A 23 65.90 -32.32 -124.95
N GLY A 24 66.18 -31.49 -123.95
CA GLY A 24 65.44 -31.40 -122.69
C GLY A 24 65.10 -29.95 -122.33
N VAL A 25 64.17 -29.40 -123.12
CA VAL A 25 63.21 -28.30 -122.85
C VAL A 25 63.52 -27.34 -121.69
N ILE A 26 63.78 -26.09 -122.07
CA ILE A 26 63.78 -24.91 -121.21
C ILE A 26 62.32 -24.54 -120.89
N GLY A 27 61.90 -24.77 -119.64
CA GLY A 27 60.64 -24.31 -119.07
C GLY A 27 60.81 -22.93 -118.42
N VAL A 28 60.10 -21.96 -118.98
CA VAL A 28 60.12 -20.53 -118.67
C VAL A 28 59.50 -20.24 -117.31
N GLY A 29 60.35 -19.83 -116.37
CA GLY A 29 60.01 -19.21 -115.08
C GLY A 29 61.07 -18.19 -114.71
N THR A 30 61.52 -17.41 -115.70
CA THR A 30 62.51 -16.35 -115.56
C THR A 30 61.90 -15.12 -114.91
N THR A 31 62.04 -15.00 -113.59
CA THR A 31 62.50 -13.74 -113.02
C THR A 31 63.97 -13.95 -112.67
N ALA A 32 64.83 -13.77 -113.67
CA ALA A 32 66.22 -13.47 -113.40
C ALA A 32 66.23 -12.10 -112.73
N ALA A 33 66.28 -12.07 -111.40
CA ALA A 33 66.87 -10.93 -110.75
C ALA A 33 68.27 -10.79 -111.34
N ARG A 34 68.48 -9.72 -112.11
CA ARG A 34 69.80 -9.10 -112.22
C ARG A 34 70.33 -9.05 -110.79
N SER A 35 71.60 -9.43 -110.58
CA SER A 35 72.23 -9.39 -109.25
C SER A 35 72.21 -8.00 -108.60
N ASP A 36 71.70 -6.99 -109.31
CA ASP A 36 71.53 -5.59 -108.90
C ASP A 36 70.09 -5.25 -108.44
N HIS A 37 69.15 -6.21 -108.43
CA HIS A 37 67.77 -6.02 -107.98
C HIS A 37 67.41 -7.00 -106.87
N VAL A 38 67.53 -6.54 -105.62
CA VAL A 38 67.00 -7.22 -104.44
C VAL A 38 65.48 -7.37 -104.61
N HIS A 39 64.97 -8.60 -104.64
CA HIS A 39 63.54 -8.88 -104.67
C HIS A 39 62.86 -8.16 -103.48
N PRO A 40 61.74 -7.42 -103.66
CA PRO A 40 61.02 -6.80 -102.56
C PRO A 40 60.21 -7.83 -101.73
N LEU A 41 60.42 -9.12 -101.95
CA LEU A 41 59.91 -10.20 -101.11
C LEU A 41 60.69 -10.23 -99.80
N GLY A 42 60.37 -9.23 -98.96
CA GLY A 42 60.58 -9.21 -97.54
C GLY A 42 62.02 -9.34 -97.07
N ASN A 43 62.65 -8.22 -96.74
CA ASN A 43 63.69 -8.24 -95.69
C ASN A 43 63.03 -8.47 -94.30
N LEU A 44 62.11 -9.42 -94.24
CA LEU A 44 61.48 -9.92 -93.03
C LEU A 44 62.47 -10.93 -92.43
N SER A 45 63.52 -10.41 -91.79
CA SER A 45 64.42 -11.22 -90.99
C SER A 45 63.88 -11.31 -89.56
N GLY A 46 63.92 -12.50 -88.95
CA GLY A 46 63.39 -12.75 -87.61
C GLY A 46 62.06 -13.52 -87.64
N ASP A 47 61.11 -13.14 -86.79
CA ASP A 47 59.94 -13.97 -86.42
C ASP A 47 58.72 -13.88 -87.33
N VAL A 48 58.82 -13.11 -88.41
CA VAL A 48 57.70 -12.87 -89.31
C VAL A 48 57.83 -13.79 -90.51
N THR A 49 56.89 -14.71 -90.68
CA THR A 49 56.85 -15.64 -91.83
C THR A 49 55.68 -15.29 -92.74
N THR A 50 55.92 -15.14 -94.05
CA THR A 50 54.86 -14.87 -95.02
C THR A 50 54.32 -16.15 -95.62
N ALA A 51 53.01 -16.41 -95.48
CA ALA A 51 52.28 -17.24 -96.42
C ALA A 51 51.68 -16.31 -97.49
N GLY A 52 51.90 -16.62 -98.77
CA GLY A 52 51.75 -15.69 -99.90
C GLY A 52 50.49 -14.80 -99.91
N SER A 53 50.68 -13.56 -100.40
CA SER A 53 49.74 -12.43 -100.53
C SER A 53 49.64 -11.52 -99.28
N LEU A 54 50.59 -10.55 -99.20
CA LEU A 54 50.69 -9.31 -98.38
C LEU A 54 50.17 -9.27 -96.92
N ALA A 55 49.68 -10.36 -96.35
CA ALA A 55 49.39 -10.48 -94.92
C ALA A 55 50.58 -11.15 -94.24
N THR A 56 51.41 -10.35 -93.59
CA THR A 56 52.50 -10.84 -92.74
C THR A 56 51.91 -11.34 -91.44
N SER A 57 51.88 -12.65 -91.22
CA SER A 57 51.52 -13.22 -89.93
C SER A 57 52.77 -13.43 -89.10
N VAL A 58 52.62 -13.23 -87.80
CA VAL A 58 53.61 -13.69 -86.83
C VAL A 58 53.26 -15.14 -86.54
N ALA A 59 54.25 -16.04 -86.63
CA ALA A 59 54.02 -17.44 -86.29
C ALA A 59 53.59 -17.54 -84.81
N ALA A 60 52.72 -18.51 -84.49
CA ALA A 60 52.31 -18.73 -83.11
C ALA A 60 53.55 -18.95 -82.21
N ASN A 61 53.58 -18.30 -81.05
CA ASN A 61 54.70 -18.30 -80.10
C ASN A 61 56.03 -17.75 -80.64
N ALA A 62 56.04 -17.04 -81.78
CA ALA A 62 57.30 -16.51 -82.33
C ALA A 62 57.81 -15.30 -81.53
N ILE A 63 56.92 -14.47 -80.98
CA ILE A 63 57.30 -13.34 -80.11
C ILE A 63 57.75 -13.87 -78.75
N GLY A 64 59.05 -13.91 -78.51
CA GLY A 64 59.64 -14.14 -77.18
C GLY A 64 59.71 -12.87 -76.34
N ASP A 65 60.02 -13.01 -75.04
CA ASP A 65 60.05 -11.90 -74.07
C ASP A 65 60.93 -10.72 -74.51
N THR A 66 62.11 -11.01 -75.08
CA THR A 66 63.04 -9.99 -75.63
C THR A 66 62.45 -9.17 -76.76
N LYS A 67 61.43 -9.68 -77.45
CA LYS A 67 60.79 -9.04 -78.60
C LYS A 67 59.47 -8.36 -78.26
N LEU A 68 59.00 -8.48 -77.01
CA LEU A 68 57.75 -7.89 -76.56
C LEU A 68 57.90 -6.38 -76.26
N ARG A 69 58.95 -5.98 -75.52
CA ARG A 69 59.48 -4.60 -75.30
C ARG A 69 60.45 -4.57 -74.10
N ASP A 70 61.17 -3.45 -73.92
CA ASP A 70 61.92 -3.13 -72.68
C ASP A 70 60.95 -2.51 -71.65
N SER A 71 60.51 -3.29 -70.67
CA SER A 71 59.52 -2.84 -69.66
C SER A 71 60.19 -2.29 -68.40
N ALA A 72 59.54 -1.35 -67.71
CA ALA A 72 59.94 -0.93 -66.36
C ALA A 72 59.94 -2.12 -65.37
N ALA A 73 60.81 -2.08 -64.35
CA ALA A 73 60.83 -3.13 -63.32
C ALA A 73 59.51 -3.16 -62.54
N VAL A 74 59.02 -4.37 -62.23
CA VAL A 74 57.80 -4.61 -61.43
C VAL A 74 56.56 -3.91 -62.03
N SER A 75 56.41 -3.98 -63.36
CA SER A 75 55.28 -3.42 -64.10
C SER A 75 54.46 -4.49 -64.81
N VAL A 76 53.27 -4.09 -65.27
CA VAL A 76 52.51 -4.83 -66.28
C VAL A 76 52.37 -3.99 -67.54
N ILE A 77 52.30 -4.67 -68.69
CA ILE A 77 51.93 -4.04 -69.96
C ILE A 77 50.44 -3.75 -69.95
N GLY A 78 50.07 -2.48 -70.06
CA GLY A 78 48.66 -2.11 -70.07
C GLY A 78 48.44 -0.63 -70.23
N ARG A 79 47.18 -0.25 -70.14
CA ARG A 79 46.75 1.14 -70.22
C ARG A 79 46.03 1.50 -68.92
N SER A 80 46.59 2.46 -68.19
CA SER A 80 46.03 2.90 -66.91
C SER A 80 44.79 3.78 -67.10
N ALA A 81 44.79 4.66 -68.10
CA ALA A 81 43.66 5.55 -68.40
C ALA A 81 42.46 4.80 -69.03
N ASN A 82 41.23 5.12 -68.61
CA ASN A 82 40.01 4.59 -69.23
C ASN A 82 39.68 5.28 -70.56
N SER A 83 40.56 5.14 -71.55
CA SER A 83 40.46 5.74 -72.90
C SER A 83 41.16 4.86 -73.96
N THR A 84 41.07 5.20 -75.25
CA THR A 84 41.74 4.46 -76.35
C THR A 84 43.16 4.94 -76.63
N GLY A 85 44.03 4.04 -77.09
CA GLY A 85 45.40 4.30 -77.59
C GLY A 85 46.41 3.23 -77.15
N ASP A 86 47.71 3.54 -77.29
CA ASP A 86 48.81 2.61 -77.06
C ASP A 86 49.00 2.17 -75.58
N PRO A 87 49.32 0.89 -75.31
CA PRO A 87 49.72 0.41 -73.98
C PRO A 87 51.10 0.94 -73.53
N ALA A 88 51.27 1.17 -72.23
CA ALA A 88 52.52 1.59 -71.57
C ALA A 88 52.84 0.67 -70.37
N ASP A 89 53.83 1.01 -69.55
CA ASP A 89 54.05 0.35 -68.25
C ASP A 89 53.09 0.91 -67.21
N ILE A 90 52.41 0.01 -66.48
CA ILE A 90 51.76 0.34 -65.21
C ILE A 90 52.66 -0.23 -64.12
N ALA A 91 53.43 0.63 -63.45
CA ALA A 91 54.44 0.22 -62.47
C ALA A 91 53.85 0.10 -61.05
N ALA A 92 54.27 -0.92 -60.30
CA ALA A 92 54.05 -1.00 -58.86
C ALA A 92 55.15 -0.19 -58.15
N SER A 93 54.80 1.00 -57.64
CA SER A 93 55.77 1.95 -57.08
C SER A 93 56.18 1.67 -55.62
N ALA A 94 55.50 0.75 -54.94
CA ALA A 94 55.79 0.33 -53.56
C ALA A 94 55.22 -1.08 -53.30
N ASP A 95 55.71 -1.72 -52.24
CA ASP A 95 55.25 -3.03 -51.77
C ASP A 95 53.79 -3.01 -51.28
N ASP A 96 53.20 -4.20 -51.12
CA ASP A 96 51.82 -4.42 -50.65
C ASP A 96 50.69 -3.80 -51.50
N GLN A 97 50.99 -3.46 -52.76
CA GLN A 97 50.02 -2.98 -53.74
C GLN A 97 49.50 -4.12 -54.62
N VAL A 98 48.22 -4.02 -55.02
CA VAL A 98 47.61 -4.90 -56.02
C VAL A 98 47.21 -4.12 -57.25
N LEU A 99 47.21 -4.75 -58.42
CA LEU A 99 46.63 -4.16 -59.62
C LEU A 99 45.11 -4.09 -59.43
N ARG A 100 44.58 -2.87 -59.36
CA ARG A 100 43.17 -2.61 -59.13
C ARG A 100 42.66 -1.53 -60.06
N ARG A 101 41.34 -1.45 -60.20
CA ARG A 101 40.69 -0.31 -60.83
C ARG A 101 40.10 0.58 -59.75
N SER A 102 40.50 1.84 -59.73
CA SER A 102 39.98 2.85 -58.80
C SER A 102 39.87 4.20 -59.49
N ALA A 103 38.80 4.95 -59.21
CA ALA A 103 38.57 6.26 -59.83
C ALA A 103 38.73 6.26 -61.37
N SER A 104 38.22 5.22 -62.03
CA SER A 104 38.31 5.03 -63.49
C SER A 104 39.74 4.90 -64.05
N VAL A 105 40.71 4.52 -63.22
CA VAL A 105 42.09 4.22 -63.62
C VAL A 105 42.46 2.80 -63.19
N VAL A 106 43.16 2.06 -64.05
CA VAL A 106 43.81 0.79 -63.71
C VAL A 106 45.23 1.09 -63.22
N GLY A 107 45.55 0.70 -62.00
CA GLY A 107 46.84 0.99 -61.39
C GLY A 107 47.13 0.12 -60.19
N PHE A 108 48.38 0.14 -59.73
CA PHE A 108 48.74 -0.46 -58.45
C PHE A 108 48.31 0.45 -57.30
N GLY A 109 47.74 -0.15 -56.27
CA GLY A 109 47.39 0.56 -55.05
C GLY A 109 46.93 -0.40 -53.95
N THR A 110 46.73 0.13 -52.76
CA THR A 110 46.15 -0.62 -51.65
C THR A 110 44.66 -0.89 -51.89
N ILE A 111 44.14 -1.99 -51.36
CA ILE A 111 42.70 -2.26 -51.34
C ILE A 111 42.06 -1.40 -50.26
N ASP A 112 41.35 -0.34 -50.64
CA ASP A 112 40.58 0.50 -49.71
C ASP A 112 39.31 -0.21 -49.19
N THR A 113 38.76 0.26 -48.08
CA THR A 113 37.56 -0.33 -47.46
C THR A 113 36.32 -0.22 -48.33
N ALA A 114 36.26 0.72 -49.30
CA ALA A 114 35.18 0.83 -50.27
C ALA A 114 35.26 -0.24 -51.37
N SER A 115 36.46 -0.77 -51.64
CA SER A 115 36.72 -1.87 -52.57
C SER A 115 36.36 -3.25 -51.98
N LEU A 116 36.17 -3.32 -50.67
CA LEU A 116 35.66 -4.49 -49.95
C LEU A 116 34.16 -4.27 -49.72
N GLY A 117 33.31 -4.82 -50.60
CA GLY A 117 31.86 -4.58 -50.61
C GLY A 117 31.21 -4.50 -49.22
N SER A 118 30.30 -3.53 -49.06
CA SER A 118 29.70 -3.07 -47.78
C SER A 118 29.71 -4.09 -46.64
N GLY A 119 30.61 -3.89 -45.67
CA GLY A 119 30.54 -4.47 -44.33
C GLY A 119 31.03 -5.91 -44.17
N THR A 120 31.53 -6.55 -45.23
CA THR A 120 32.05 -7.92 -45.13
C THR A 120 33.52 -8.00 -45.57
N LEU A 121 34.43 -8.23 -44.63
CA LEU A 121 35.80 -8.65 -44.95
C LEU A 121 35.79 -10.15 -45.26
N ALA A 122 36.72 -10.65 -46.08
CA ALA A 122 36.88 -12.09 -46.25
C ALA A 122 37.07 -12.74 -44.86
N ALA A 123 36.35 -13.83 -44.57
CA ALA A 123 36.40 -14.53 -43.28
C ALA A 123 37.82 -14.90 -42.81
N ALA A 124 38.75 -15.11 -43.75
CA ALA A 124 40.17 -15.37 -43.47
C ALA A 124 40.91 -14.14 -42.88
N ARG A 125 40.44 -12.93 -43.17
CA ARG A 125 41.00 -11.66 -42.68
C ARG A 125 40.25 -11.10 -41.48
N MET A 126 39.00 -11.50 -41.29
CA MET A 126 38.23 -11.27 -40.07
C MET A 126 37.56 -12.57 -39.60
N PRO A 127 38.32 -13.44 -38.91
CA PRO A 127 37.77 -14.63 -38.29
C PRO A 127 36.66 -14.25 -37.30
N ALA A 128 35.75 -15.19 -37.04
CA ALA A 128 34.76 -14.99 -35.98
C ALA A 128 35.47 -14.76 -34.64
N LEU A 129 35.08 -13.70 -33.92
CA LEU A 129 35.44 -13.58 -32.50
C LEU A 129 34.55 -14.55 -31.72
N THR A 130 35.16 -15.36 -30.86
CA THR A 130 34.49 -16.48 -30.16
C THR A 130 34.56 -16.38 -28.62
N GLY A 131 34.81 -15.17 -28.10
CA GLY A 131 34.86 -14.90 -26.66
C GLY A 131 33.74 -13.97 -26.20
N ASP A 132 34.08 -13.00 -25.35
CA ASP A 132 33.11 -12.03 -24.79
C ASP A 132 32.45 -11.16 -25.85
N VAL A 133 33.26 -10.76 -26.83
CA VAL A 133 32.78 -10.12 -28.03
C VAL A 133 32.67 -11.19 -29.11
N THR A 134 31.54 -11.23 -29.79
CA THR A 134 31.29 -12.17 -30.89
C THR A 134 31.04 -11.44 -32.19
N THR A 135 31.51 -12.05 -33.28
CA THR A 135 31.19 -11.66 -34.66
C THR A 135 30.95 -12.92 -35.47
N SER A 136 30.11 -12.84 -36.50
CA SER A 136 30.15 -13.83 -37.58
C SER A 136 31.42 -13.61 -38.42
N ALA A 137 31.99 -14.68 -38.95
CA ALA A 137 33.20 -14.58 -39.76
C ALA A 137 32.94 -13.67 -40.97
N GLY A 138 33.81 -12.66 -41.14
CA GLY A 138 33.68 -11.61 -42.14
C GLY A 138 32.86 -10.39 -41.74
N ALA A 139 32.09 -10.41 -40.64
CA ALA A 139 31.31 -9.25 -40.18
C ALA A 139 32.13 -8.30 -39.29
N VAL A 140 31.98 -7.00 -39.54
CA VAL A 140 32.61 -5.93 -38.74
C VAL A 140 31.75 -5.55 -37.51
N ALA A 141 30.45 -5.79 -37.57
CA ALA A 141 29.56 -5.56 -36.45
C ALA A 141 29.78 -6.61 -35.35
N THR A 142 30.14 -6.13 -34.17
CA THR A 142 30.36 -6.95 -32.98
C THR A 142 29.14 -6.92 -32.08
N THR A 143 28.83 -8.05 -31.45
CA THR A 143 27.89 -8.11 -30.32
C THR A 143 28.63 -8.59 -29.08
N ILE A 144 28.02 -8.42 -27.91
CA ILE A 144 28.46 -9.12 -26.71
C ILE A 144 27.78 -10.49 -26.73
N ALA A 145 28.54 -11.54 -26.43
CA ALA A 145 27.98 -12.88 -26.33
C ALA A 145 26.92 -12.95 -25.22
N ALA A 146 25.82 -13.64 -25.50
CA ALA A 146 24.75 -13.82 -24.52
C ALA A 146 25.31 -14.43 -23.22
N ASN A 147 24.86 -13.92 -22.06
CA ASN A 147 25.26 -14.39 -20.73
C ASN A 147 26.78 -14.37 -20.45
N THR A 148 27.57 -13.59 -21.20
CA THR A 148 29.04 -13.63 -21.09
C THR A 148 29.64 -12.54 -20.20
N VAL A 149 28.87 -11.48 -19.94
CA VAL A 149 29.22 -10.47 -18.91
C VAL A 149 28.94 -11.07 -17.54
N SER A 150 29.99 -11.57 -16.89
CA SER A 150 29.95 -11.98 -15.49
C SER A 150 29.94 -10.77 -14.56
N ASP A 151 29.62 -10.96 -13.28
CA ASP A 151 29.61 -9.88 -12.28
C ASP A 151 30.92 -9.09 -12.26
N THR A 152 32.07 -9.77 -12.35
CA THR A 152 33.41 -9.15 -12.44
C THR A 152 33.62 -8.29 -13.70
N LYS A 153 32.91 -8.57 -14.79
CA LYS A 153 33.02 -7.84 -16.07
C LYS A 153 32.06 -6.65 -16.15
N LEU A 154 31.04 -6.59 -15.28
CA LEU A 154 29.99 -5.58 -15.37
C LEU A 154 30.48 -4.20 -14.90
N ARG A 155 31.12 -4.13 -13.73
CA ARG A 155 31.88 -2.97 -13.16
C ARG A 155 32.20 -3.21 -11.68
N ASP A 156 33.13 -2.42 -11.13
CA ASP A 156 33.33 -2.27 -9.68
C ASP A 156 32.25 -1.34 -9.09
N SER A 157 31.20 -1.91 -8.52
CA SER A 157 30.11 -1.14 -7.89
C SER A 157 30.44 -0.76 -6.45
N ALA A 158 29.88 0.35 -5.96
CA ALA A 158 29.87 0.65 -4.53
C ALA A 158 29.24 -0.49 -3.71
N ALA A 159 29.65 -0.65 -2.46
CA ALA A 159 29.10 -1.69 -1.58
C ALA A 159 27.59 -1.45 -1.32
N VAL A 160 26.79 -2.52 -1.32
CA VAL A 160 25.33 -2.49 -1.07
C VAL A 160 24.60 -1.49 -1.98
N SER A 161 24.90 -1.54 -3.27
CA SER A 161 24.28 -0.71 -4.29
C SER A 161 23.53 -1.55 -5.33
N VAL A 162 22.70 -0.87 -6.12
CA VAL A 162 22.21 -1.38 -7.39
C VAL A 162 22.70 -0.49 -8.52
N ILE A 163 22.90 -1.07 -9.70
CA ILE A 163 23.15 -0.31 -10.92
C ILE A 163 21.83 0.33 -11.36
N GLY A 164 21.80 1.65 -11.47
CA GLY A 164 20.58 2.35 -11.89
C GLY A 164 20.77 3.84 -12.06
N ARG A 165 19.68 4.51 -12.43
CA ARG A 165 19.62 5.97 -12.45
C ARG A 165 18.63 6.45 -11.41
N SER A 166 19.13 7.22 -10.45
CA SER A 166 18.30 7.80 -9.39
C SER A 166 17.48 9.00 -9.89
N ALA A 167 18.04 9.82 -10.79
CA ALA A 167 17.37 10.98 -11.37
C ALA A 167 16.27 10.62 -12.40
N ASN A 168 15.14 11.32 -12.37
CA ASN A 168 14.07 11.19 -13.37
C ASN A 168 14.41 11.95 -14.68
N SER A 169 15.54 11.58 -15.30
CA SER A 169 16.05 12.17 -16.53
C SER A 169 16.82 11.14 -17.37
N THR A 170 17.18 11.52 -18.59
CA THR A 170 18.17 10.80 -19.39
C THR A 170 19.58 11.03 -18.84
N GLY A 171 20.54 10.17 -19.19
CA GLY A 171 21.93 10.21 -18.69
C GLY A 171 22.57 8.83 -18.75
N ASP A 172 23.60 8.61 -17.93
CA ASP A 172 24.24 7.30 -17.73
C ASP A 172 23.83 6.68 -16.38
N PRO A 173 23.73 5.34 -16.26
CA PRO A 173 23.50 4.68 -14.96
C PRO A 173 24.72 4.78 -14.04
N ALA A 174 24.49 4.94 -12.74
CA ALA A 174 25.51 5.00 -11.70
C ALA A 174 25.18 3.99 -10.57
N ASP A 175 25.87 4.07 -9.44
CA ASP A 175 25.46 3.35 -8.22
C ASP A 175 24.34 4.09 -7.51
N ILE A 176 23.28 3.38 -7.16
CA ILE A 176 22.30 3.80 -6.16
C ILE A 176 22.63 3.00 -4.90
N ALA A 177 23.35 3.60 -3.96
CA ALA A 177 23.83 2.93 -2.75
C ALA A 177 22.84 3.08 -1.59
N ALA A 178 22.70 2.02 -0.78
CA ALA A 178 22.02 2.10 0.51
C ALA A 178 22.97 2.70 1.55
N SER A 179 22.57 3.79 2.21
CA SER A 179 23.41 4.48 3.19
C SER A 179 23.21 4.00 4.63
N ALA A 180 22.16 3.21 4.90
CA ALA A 180 21.88 2.62 6.21
C ALA A 180 20.99 1.38 6.11
N ASP A 181 20.94 0.61 7.19
CA ASP A 181 20.07 -0.57 7.34
C ASP A 181 18.58 -0.17 7.35
N ASN A 182 17.72 -1.17 7.13
CA ASN A 182 16.26 -1.06 7.16
C ASN A 182 15.66 -0.10 6.11
N GLN A 183 16.40 0.16 5.04
CA GLN A 183 15.92 0.90 3.87
C GLN A 183 15.46 -0.06 2.76
N VAL A 184 14.53 0.40 1.94
CA VAL A 184 14.08 -0.31 0.73
C VAL A 184 14.36 0.56 -0.50
N LEU A 185 14.63 -0.08 -1.65
CA LEU A 185 14.68 0.61 -2.93
C LEU A 185 13.26 1.06 -3.29
N ARG A 186 13.07 2.37 -3.38
CA ARG A 186 11.76 2.98 -3.59
C ARG A 186 11.90 4.20 -4.49
N ARG A 187 10.77 4.65 -5.02
CA ARG A 187 10.68 5.94 -5.70
C ARG A 187 10.05 6.96 -4.76
N SER A 188 10.69 8.11 -4.58
CA SER A 188 10.20 9.20 -3.73
C SER A 188 10.70 10.53 -4.26
N SER A 189 9.84 11.55 -4.27
CA SER A 189 10.20 12.90 -4.76
C SER A 189 10.86 12.90 -6.15
N SER A 190 10.34 12.08 -7.07
CA SER A 190 10.89 11.90 -8.42
C SER A 190 12.32 11.33 -8.48
N VAL A 191 12.77 10.66 -7.42
CA VAL A 191 14.08 9.99 -7.36
C VAL A 191 13.89 8.51 -7.02
N VAL A 192 14.63 7.63 -7.68
CA VAL A 192 14.77 6.23 -7.28
C VAL A 192 15.95 6.11 -6.32
N GLY A 193 15.72 5.61 -5.12
CA GLY A 193 16.75 5.54 -4.08
C GLY A 193 16.36 4.65 -2.91
N PHE A 194 17.31 4.39 -2.02
CA PHE A 194 17.04 3.70 -0.78
C PHE A 194 16.48 4.68 0.27
N GLY A 195 15.47 4.24 1.01
CA GLY A 195 14.99 4.94 2.19
C GLY A 195 13.87 4.19 2.89
N THR A 196 13.28 4.83 3.90
CA THR A 196 12.11 4.27 4.60
C THR A 196 10.87 4.29 3.70
N LEU A 197 10.02 3.28 3.84
CA LEU A 197 8.72 3.29 3.18
C LEU A 197 7.75 4.16 3.98
N ASP A 198 7.19 5.18 3.34
CA ASP A 198 6.12 5.98 3.94
C ASP A 198 4.85 5.13 4.03
N THR A 199 4.17 5.19 5.18
CA THR A 199 2.85 4.60 5.39
C THR A 199 1.82 5.00 4.33
N ALA A 200 1.89 6.22 3.78
CA ALA A 200 1.01 6.65 2.69
C ALA A 200 1.25 5.87 1.38
N SER A 201 2.42 5.23 1.22
CA SER A 201 2.72 4.34 0.10
C SER A 201 2.11 2.94 0.24
N ILE A 202 1.55 2.61 1.40
CA ILE A 202 0.90 1.33 1.69
C ILE A 202 -0.62 1.49 1.48
N GLY A 203 -1.06 1.51 0.21
CA GLY A 203 -2.47 1.74 -0.14
C GLY A 203 -3.41 0.56 0.16
N SER A 204 -2.87 -0.64 0.29
CA SER A 204 -3.56 -1.86 0.71
C SER A 204 -2.53 -2.92 1.11
N GLY A 205 -2.95 -3.94 1.86
CA GLY A 205 -2.09 -5.06 2.24
C GLY A 205 -2.17 -5.38 3.73
N THR A 206 -1.50 -6.46 4.13
CA THR A 206 -1.38 -6.90 5.51
C THR A 206 -0.05 -6.41 6.07
N LEU A 207 -0.10 -5.53 7.08
CA LEU A 207 1.07 -5.30 7.92
C LEU A 207 1.20 -6.48 8.87
N ALA A 208 2.38 -7.10 8.92
CA ALA A 208 2.63 -8.18 9.85
C ALA A 208 2.28 -7.72 11.27
N ALA A 209 1.51 -8.53 11.98
CA ALA A 209 1.01 -8.27 13.31
C ALA A 209 2.04 -7.59 14.25
N ALA A 210 3.25 -8.14 14.33
CA ALA A 210 4.33 -7.62 15.18
C ALA A 210 4.82 -6.19 14.83
N ARG A 211 4.46 -5.64 13.66
CA ARG A 211 4.80 -4.29 13.23
C ARG A 211 3.80 -3.23 13.70
N MET A 212 2.61 -3.62 14.18
CA MET A 212 1.69 -2.69 14.84
C MET A 212 1.98 -2.66 16.35
N PRO A 213 2.34 -1.48 16.92
CA PRO A 213 2.43 -1.32 18.37
C PRO A 213 1.08 -1.62 19.04
N ALA A 214 1.10 -2.12 20.27
CA ALA A 214 -0.11 -2.24 21.07
C ALA A 214 -0.69 -0.84 21.35
N LEU A 215 -1.99 -0.67 21.16
CA LEU A 215 -2.69 0.52 21.65
C LEU A 215 -2.87 0.38 23.16
N THR A 216 -2.62 1.46 23.90
CA THR A 216 -2.73 1.50 25.37
C THR A 216 -3.89 2.40 25.79
N GLY A 217 -4.65 2.01 26.81
CA GLY A 217 -5.76 2.79 27.37
C GLY A 217 -7.10 2.05 27.25
N ASP A 218 -8.16 2.77 26.93
CA ASP A 218 -9.53 2.23 26.84
C ASP A 218 -9.74 1.29 25.65
N VAL A 219 -8.82 1.37 24.68
CA VAL A 219 -8.68 0.43 23.59
C VAL A 219 -7.40 -0.36 23.85
N THR A 220 -7.57 -1.64 24.18
CA THR A 220 -6.48 -2.60 24.28
C THR A 220 -6.53 -3.51 23.07
N THR A 221 -5.39 -3.67 22.39
CA THR A 221 -5.22 -4.67 21.33
C THR A 221 -4.08 -5.61 21.67
N SER A 222 -4.17 -6.88 21.25
CA SER A 222 -2.98 -7.71 21.14
C SER A 222 -2.09 -7.15 20.04
N ALA A 223 -0.76 -7.15 20.24
CA ALA A 223 0.18 -6.66 19.23
C ALA A 223 -0.12 -7.35 17.89
N GLY A 224 -0.54 -6.55 16.91
CA GLY A 224 -0.88 -7.03 15.57
C GLY A 224 -2.30 -7.50 15.30
N ALA A 225 -3.23 -7.29 16.23
CA ALA A 225 -4.65 -7.29 15.92
C ALA A 225 -5.08 -5.93 15.36
N VAL A 226 -5.79 -5.94 14.23
CA VAL A 226 -6.42 -4.73 13.65
C VAL A 226 -7.80 -4.48 14.26
N ALA A 227 -8.48 -5.54 14.72
CA ALA A 227 -9.75 -5.42 15.42
C ALA A 227 -9.51 -4.81 16.81
N THR A 228 -10.15 -3.67 17.06
CA THR A 228 -10.15 -3.00 18.36
C THR A 228 -11.44 -3.32 19.10
N THR A 229 -11.33 -3.65 20.38
CA THR A 229 -12.47 -3.79 21.29
C THR A 229 -12.34 -2.74 22.40
N LEU A 230 -13.47 -2.18 22.83
CA LEU A 230 -13.50 -1.32 24.02
C LEU A 230 -13.39 -2.22 25.25
N ALA A 231 -12.61 -1.78 26.25
CA ALA A 231 -12.61 -2.43 27.55
C ALA A 231 -14.03 -2.39 28.16
N THR A 232 -14.54 -3.56 28.58
CA THR A 232 -15.83 -3.67 29.28
C THR A 232 -15.79 -2.78 30.53
N THR A 233 -16.88 -2.06 30.81
CA THR A 233 -17.02 -1.36 32.09
C THR A 233 -17.27 -2.39 33.20
N GLY A 234 -17.06 -2.00 34.46
CA GLY A 234 -17.45 -2.84 35.61
C GLY A 234 -18.97 -2.97 35.80
N VAL A 235 -19.76 -2.32 34.94
CA VAL A 235 -21.21 -2.21 35.05
C VAL A 235 -21.87 -3.21 34.09
N SER A 236 -22.75 -4.06 34.62
CA SER A 236 -23.55 -4.95 33.79
C SER A 236 -24.49 -4.16 32.89
N ALA A 237 -24.64 -4.56 31.63
CA ALA A 237 -25.58 -3.91 30.73
C ALA A 237 -27.02 -4.16 31.20
N ALA A 238 -27.72 -3.11 31.65
CA ALA A 238 -29.09 -3.14 32.11
C ALA A 238 -29.69 -1.72 32.18
N SER A 239 -31.01 -1.63 32.35
CA SER A 239 -31.67 -0.40 32.75
C SER A 239 -31.63 -0.25 34.27
N TYR A 240 -31.25 0.92 34.76
CA TYR A 240 -31.19 1.24 36.20
C TYR A 240 -32.21 2.31 36.54
N THR A 241 -33.14 2.01 37.46
CA THR A 241 -34.20 2.93 37.90
C THR A 241 -33.71 3.78 39.06
N ASN A 242 -33.89 5.10 39.01
CA ASN A 242 -33.37 6.03 40.03
C ASN A 242 -31.89 5.75 40.34
N ALA A 243 -31.08 5.63 39.29
CA ALA A 243 -29.73 5.08 39.38
C ALA A 243 -28.79 5.92 40.26
N SER A 244 -28.01 5.23 41.09
CA SER A 244 -26.77 5.77 41.64
C SER A 244 -25.61 5.28 40.77
N ILE A 245 -24.80 6.20 40.26
CA ILE A 245 -23.67 5.89 39.38
C ILE A 245 -22.36 6.35 40.01
N THR A 246 -21.30 5.61 39.75
CA THR A 246 -19.92 6.02 40.08
C THR A 246 -19.12 6.10 38.79
N VAL A 247 -18.30 7.15 38.68
CA VAL A 247 -17.36 7.34 37.58
C VAL A 247 -15.93 7.31 38.11
N ASP A 248 -15.01 6.81 37.30
CA ASP A 248 -13.58 6.94 37.59
C ASP A 248 -13.04 8.33 37.22
N ALA A 249 -11.75 8.54 37.48
CA ALA A 249 -11.05 9.78 37.15
C ALA A 249 -10.97 10.08 35.64
N LYS A 250 -11.28 9.11 34.77
CA LYS A 250 -11.34 9.26 33.32
C LYS A 250 -12.78 9.44 32.81
N GLY A 251 -13.77 9.45 33.69
CA GLY A 251 -15.18 9.63 33.37
C GLY A 251 -15.91 8.35 32.93
N ARG A 252 -15.31 7.16 33.06
CA ARG A 252 -15.98 5.90 32.75
C ARG A 252 -16.86 5.45 33.92
N LEU A 253 -18.05 4.92 33.62
CA LEU A 253 -18.91 4.29 34.63
C LEU A 253 -18.23 3.03 35.20
N THR A 254 -18.08 2.98 36.52
CA THR A 254 -17.47 1.86 37.25
C THR A 254 -18.46 1.09 38.11
N ALA A 255 -19.57 1.72 38.51
CA ALA A 255 -20.67 1.08 39.22
C ALA A 255 -22.00 1.75 38.85
N ALA A 256 -23.05 0.94 38.77
CA ALA A 256 -24.43 1.42 38.70
C ALA A 256 -25.34 0.49 39.50
N SER A 257 -26.29 1.07 40.24
CA SER A 257 -27.31 0.33 40.98
C SER A 257 -28.64 1.06 40.91
N SER A 258 -29.75 0.31 40.86
CA SER A 258 -31.10 0.89 40.96
C SER A 258 -31.37 1.36 42.39
N GLY A 259 -31.98 2.53 42.53
CA GLY A 259 -32.54 3.00 43.79
C GLY A 259 -33.94 2.48 44.03
N THR A 260 -34.41 2.52 45.28
CA THR A 260 -35.81 2.24 45.63
C THR A 260 -36.60 3.54 45.67
N ALA A 261 -37.58 3.70 44.78
CA ALA A 261 -38.55 4.79 44.88
C ALA A 261 -39.55 4.46 45.99
N TRP A 262 -39.61 5.27 47.04
CA TRP A 262 -40.69 5.17 48.02
C TRP A 262 -41.95 5.80 47.42
N SER A 263 -42.91 4.98 47.01
CA SER A 263 -44.17 5.45 46.41
C SER A 263 -45.12 6.13 47.42
N GLY A 264 -44.71 6.23 48.69
CA GLY A 264 -45.36 7.08 49.68
C GLY A 264 -46.83 6.79 49.99
N LEU A 265 -47.41 5.67 49.57
CA LEU A 265 -48.78 5.34 49.93
C LEU A 265 -48.82 3.96 50.56
N LEU A 266 -48.98 3.93 51.88
CA LEU A 266 -49.41 2.74 52.60
C LEU A 266 -50.94 2.77 52.64
N TRP A 267 -51.60 1.77 52.05
CA TRP A 267 -53.04 1.57 52.17
C TRP A 267 -53.28 0.37 53.07
N ILE A 268 -53.77 0.62 54.29
CA ILE A 268 -54.10 -0.44 55.22
C ILE A 268 -55.61 -0.64 55.24
N SER A 269 -56.13 -1.52 54.37
CA SER A 269 -57.52 -1.97 54.48
C SER A 269 -57.59 -3.23 55.34
N GLY A 270 -57.89 -3.04 56.60
CA GLY A 270 -58.14 -4.10 57.58
C GLY A 270 -58.63 -3.45 58.88
N GLY A 271 -59.48 -4.13 59.63
CA GLY A 271 -59.91 -3.64 60.93
C GLY A 271 -58.98 -4.13 62.04
N ALA A 272 -58.31 -3.23 62.77
CA ALA A 272 -57.69 -3.58 64.04
C ALA A 272 -58.55 -3.01 65.17
N THR A 273 -59.11 -3.90 65.99
CA THR A 273 -59.95 -3.52 67.13
C THR A 273 -59.14 -3.57 68.43
N VAL A 274 -59.07 -2.45 69.13
CA VAL A 274 -58.50 -2.34 70.48
C VAL A 274 -59.66 -2.22 71.46
N ALA A 275 -59.81 -3.22 72.33
CA ALA A 275 -60.85 -3.30 73.35
C ALA A 275 -60.28 -3.81 74.67
N ASN A 276 -60.93 -3.45 75.78
CA ASN A 276 -60.64 -4.00 77.11
C ASN A 276 -59.15 -4.02 77.53
N THR A 277 -58.38 -2.97 77.17
CA THR A 277 -56.96 -2.90 77.51
C THR A 277 -56.53 -1.47 77.78
N THR A 278 -55.72 -1.28 78.82
CA THR A 278 -54.99 -0.03 79.08
C THR A 278 -53.57 -0.06 78.50
N THR A 279 -53.17 -1.19 77.90
CA THR A 279 -51.85 -1.32 77.27
C THR A 279 -51.91 -0.67 75.88
N PRO A 280 -50.91 0.16 75.52
CA PRO A 280 -50.83 0.74 74.18
C PRO A 280 -50.83 -0.37 73.13
N THR A 281 -51.86 -0.38 72.29
CA THR A 281 -52.09 -1.44 71.30
C THR A 281 -52.15 -0.84 69.89
N THR A 282 -51.55 -1.52 68.92
CA THR A 282 -51.53 -1.05 67.53
C THR A 282 -52.93 -1.01 66.91
N LEU A 283 -53.23 0.08 66.22
CA LEU A 283 -54.37 0.25 65.31
C LEU A 283 -54.05 -0.17 63.87
N ALA A 284 -52.88 -0.74 63.62
CA ALA A 284 -52.51 -1.26 62.31
C ALA A 284 -52.79 -2.79 62.23
N PRO A 285 -53.70 -3.25 61.35
CA PRO A 285 -53.97 -4.68 61.13
C PRO A 285 -52.77 -5.46 60.60
N THR A 286 -52.75 -6.77 60.83
CA THR A 286 -51.81 -7.70 60.21
C THR A 286 -52.30 -8.12 58.82
N GLY A 287 -51.85 -7.45 57.75
CA GLY A 287 -52.25 -7.83 56.37
C GLY A 287 -52.10 -6.70 55.34
N PHE A 288 -50.90 -6.12 55.24
CA PHE A 288 -50.65 -4.87 54.50
C PHE A 288 -50.56 -5.04 52.98
N PHE A 289 -51.16 -4.11 52.23
CA PHE A 289 -50.72 -3.75 50.89
C PHE A 289 -49.84 -2.50 51.00
N GLY A 290 -48.52 -2.68 51.09
CA GLY A 290 -47.55 -1.59 51.23
C GLY A 290 -46.57 -1.79 52.39
N SER A 291 -45.70 -0.80 52.60
CA SER A 291 -44.69 -0.81 53.67
C SER A 291 -45.11 0.06 54.85
N SER A 292 -45.10 -0.48 56.07
CA SER A 292 -45.24 0.28 57.33
C SER A 292 -43.97 1.05 57.72
N THR A 293 -42.99 1.13 56.81
CA THR A 293 -41.72 1.78 57.07
C THR A 293 -41.44 2.90 56.08
N ILE A 294 -40.83 3.96 56.60
CA ILE A 294 -40.24 5.05 55.84
C ILE A 294 -38.75 4.69 55.66
N PRO A 295 -38.23 4.60 54.42
CA PRO A 295 -36.84 4.23 54.18
C PRO A 295 -35.84 5.21 54.80
N ALA A 296 -34.64 4.69 55.08
CA ALA A 296 -33.48 5.51 55.42
C ALA A 296 -33.27 6.65 54.42
N ASN A 297 -32.91 7.82 54.92
CA ASN A 297 -32.62 9.04 54.16
C ASN A 297 -33.81 9.62 53.36
N TYR A 298 -35.03 9.10 53.58
CA TYR A 298 -36.22 9.67 52.95
C TYR A 298 -36.51 11.09 53.46
N PHE A 299 -36.40 11.30 54.77
CA PHE A 299 -36.56 12.61 55.37
C PHE A 299 -35.34 13.48 55.04
N THR A 300 -35.53 14.41 54.10
CA THR A 300 -34.65 15.55 53.90
C THR A 300 -35.27 16.81 54.51
N PHE A 301 -34.50 17.88 54.70
CA PHE A 301 -34.99 19.12 55.27
C PHE A 301 -36.29 19.60 54.58
N GLY A 302 -37.33 19.86 55.35
CA GLY A 302 -38.65 20.29 54.88
C GLY A 302 -39.58 19.18 54.41
N LYS A 303 -39.11 17.93 54.27
CA LYS A 303 -39.98 16.81 53.90
C LYS A 303 -41.04 16.57 54.96
N THR A 304 -42.28 16.45 54.51
CA THR A 304 -43.44 16.30 55.35
C THR A 304 -44.19 15.02 55.01
N VAL A 305 -44.47 14.22 56.03
CA VAL A 305 -45.36 13.05 55.92
C VAL A 305 -46.60 13.27 56.78
N ARG A 306 -47.73 12.76 56.30
CA ARG A 306 -48.99 12.72 57.03
C ARG A 306 -49.38 11.28 57.29
N VAL A 307 -49.83 10.99 58.50
CA VAL A 307 -50.46 9.72 58.87
C VAL A 307 -51.91 10.00 59.21
N ASN A 308 -52.83 9.43 58.43
CA ASN A 308 -54.26 9.51 58.72
C ASN A 308 -54.75 8.15 59.23
N VAL A 309 -55.55 8.14 60.29
CA VAL A 309 -56.27 6.95 60.74
C VAL A 309 -57.74 7.28 60.82
N VAL A 310 -58.55 6.47 60.17
CA VAL A 310 -60.02 6.59 60.20
C VAL A 310 -60.61 5.27 60.63
N GLY A 311 -61.72 5.31 61.35
CA GLY A 311 -62.35 4.12 61.87
C GLY A 311 -63.63 4.43 62.62
N SER A 312 -64.06 3.50 63.46
CA SER A 312 -65.20 3.69 64.37
C SER A 312 -64.86 3.34 65.81
N LEU A 313 -65.58 3.93 66.75
CA LEU A 313 -65.42 3.71 68.18
C LEU A 313 -66.79 3.58 68.88
N SER A 314 -66.82 2.72 69.90
CA SER A 314 -67.96 2.54 70.79
C SER A 314 -67.49 2.63 72.23
N THR A 315 -68.23 3.32 73.08
CA THR A 315 -67.86 3.55 74.49
C THR A 315 -69.10 3.64 75.37
N THR A 316 -68.95 3.28 76.65
CA THR A 316 -69.99 3.48 77.67
C THR A 316 -69.45 4.28 78.85
N GLY A 317 -70.26 5.21 79.37
CA GLY A 317 -69.85 6.09 80.46
C GLY A 317 -68.98 7.25 79.97
N THR A 318 -67.90 7.52 80.70
CA THR A 318 -66.96 8.62 80.38
C THR A 318 -65.49 8.18 80.35
N PRO A 319 -65.09 7.24 79.48
CA PRO A 319 -63.71 6.77 79.42
C PRO A 319 -62.78 7.83 78.81
N THR A 320 -61.48 7.70 79.08
CA THR A 320 -60.45 8.44 78.35
C THR A 320 -59.77 7.54 77.32
N LEU A 321 -59.43 8.11 76.16
CA LEU A 321 -58.72 7.42 75.08
C LEU A 321 -57.60 8.32 74.57
N ASP A 322 -56.38 7.79 74.51
CA ASP A 322 -55.25 8.44 73.85
C ASP A 322 -54.88 7.69 72.58
N ILE A 323 -54.70 8.42 71.49
CA ILE A 323 -54.19 7.88 70.24
C ILE A 323 -52.98 8.67 69.83
N ASN A 324 -51.95 7.92 69.48
CA ASN A 324 -50.67 8.46 69.14
C ASN A 324 -50.12 7.70 67.93
N VAL A 325 -49.52 8.44 67.01
CA VAL A 325 -48.75 7.86 65.90
C VAL A 325 -47.27 7.96 66.28
N LYS A 326 -46.53 6.87 66.12
CA LYS A 326 -45.07 6.86 66.30
C LYS A 326 -44.38 6.67 64.96
N ILE A 327 -43.28 7.38 64.76
CA ILE A 327 -42.33 7.15 63.66
C ILE A 327 -40.98 6.86 64.27
N GLY A 328 -40.40 5.68 64.00
CA GLY A 328 -39.13 5.27 64.60
C GLY A 328 -39.19 5.16 66.12
N GLY A 329 -40.37 4.86 66.69
CA GLY A 329 -40.63 4.86 68.13
C GLY A 329 -40.91 6.24 68.75
N VAL A 330 -40.79 7.32 67.97
CA VAL A 330 -40.97 8.71 68.42
C VAL A 330 -42.43 9.14 68.24
N SER A 331 -43.07 9.58 69.33
CA SER A 331 -44.46 10.02 69.35
C SER A 331 -44.71 11.31 68.55
N ALA A 332 -45.77 11.33 67.75
CA ALA A 332 -46.22 12.49 66.98
C ALA A 332 -46.81 13.56 67.90
N ALA A 333 -47.69 13.15 68.80
CA ALA A 333 -48.26 13.94 69.88
C ALA A 333 -49.11 13.02 70.76
N SER A 334 -49.15 13.27 72.06
CA SER A 334 -50.00 12.52 73.00
C SER A 334 -51.03 13.41 73.66
N GLY A 335 -52.20 12.87 73.92
CA GLY A 335 -53.06 13.36 74.99
C GLY A 335 -54.44 12.75 74.92
N ALA A 336 -54.85 12.20 76.06
CA ALA A 336 -56.14 11.55 76.19
C ALA A 336 -57.30 12.54 76.02
N ILE A 337 -58.37 12.07 75.38
CA ILE A 337 -59.66 12.75 75.31
C ILE A 337 -60.67 11.99 76.16
N THR A 338 -61.50 12.72 76.92
CA THR A 338 -62.66 12.14 77.60
C THR A 338 -63.80 12.01 76.60
N LEU A 339 -64.32 10.79 76.44
CA LEU A 339 -65.44 10.50 75.54
C LEU A 339 -66.73 10.40 76.36
N GLY A 340 -67.88 10.69 75.74
CA GLY A 340 -69.19 10.32 76.29
C GLY A 340 -69.60 8.91 75.87
N THR A 341 -70.85 8.52 76.12
CA THR A 341 -71.40 7.26 75.58
C THR A 341 -71.57 7.38 74.06
N LEU A 342 -70.93 6.48 73.31
CA LEU A 342 -70.92 6.49 71.84
C LEU A 342 -71.16 5.08 71.31
N THR A 343 -71.89 4.97 70.19
CA THR A 343 -72.18 3.69 69.53
C THR A 343 -71.79 3.79 68.06
N ASP A 344 -70.79 3.00 67.65
CA ASP A 344 -70.23 2.93 66.28
C ASP A 344 -69.96 4.31 65.64
N GLN A 345 -69.48 5.25 66.46
CA GLN A 345 -69.21 6.62 66.01
C GLN A 345 -67.93 6.65 65.18
N GLY A 346 -67.99 7.27 64.01
CA GLY A 346 -66.80 7.51 63.18
C GLY A 346 -65.78 8.42 63.89
N PHE A 347 -64.50 8.12 63.71
CA PHE A 347 -63.38 8.98 64.08
C PHE A 347 -62.40 9.17 62.93
N CYS A 348 -61.72 10.31 62.93
CA CYS A 348 -60.54 10.53 62.12
C CYS A 348 -59.44 11.20 62.95
N VAL A 349 -58.21 10.78 62.72
CA VAL A 349 -57.01 11.49 63.15
C VAL A 349 -56.10 11.75 61.98
N SER A 350 -55.44 12.89 62.06
CA SER A 350 -54.36 13.25 61.15
C SER A 350 -53.18 13.74 61.94
N PHE A 351 -52.04 13.10 61.74
CA PHE A 351 -50.75 13.48 62.31
C PHE A 351 -49.81 13.89 61.19
N VAL A 352 -48.99 14.90 61.43
CA VAL A 352 -48.01 15.40 60.46
C VAL A 352 -46.64 15.43 61.12
N PHE A 353 -45.63 14.99 60.38
CA PHE A 353 -44.21 15.15 60.71
C PHE A 353 -43.51 15.90 59.61
N THR A 354 -42.94 17.06 59.92
CA THR A 354 -42.11 17.86 59.01
C THR A 354 -40.67 17.82 59.49
N CYS A 355 -39.77 17.26 58.69
CA CYS A 355 -38.34 17.19 59.00
C CYS A 355 -37.73 18.60 59.08
N ASN A 356 -37.09 18.91 60.20
CA ASN A 356 -36.41 20.18 60.47
C ASN A 356 -34.89 20.03 60.51
N ALA A 357 -34.36 18.86 60.88
CA ALA A 357 -32.94 18.55 60.77
C ALA A 357 -32.76 17.06 60.45
N THR A 358 -31.79 16.75 59.59
CA THR A 358 -31.46 15.38 59.19
C THR A 358 -30.29 14.82 59.99
N GLY A 359 -30.10 13.51 59.95
CA GLY A 359 -29.02 12.79 60.64
C GLY A 359 -29.53 11.92 61.79
N ALA A 360 -28.61 11.22 62.46
CA ALA A 360 -28.93 10.36 63.60
C ALA A 360 -29.50 11.14 64.80
N GLY A 361 -29.14 12.42 64.93
CA GLY A 361 -29.72 13.37 65.90
C GLY A 361 -30.75 14.31 65.28
N GLY A 362 -31.40 13.91 64.18
CA GLY A 362 -32.36 14.73 63.44
C GLY A 362 -33.55 15.18 64.29
N SER A 363 -34.29 16.16 63.77
CA SER A 363 -35.50 16.67 64.42
C SER A 363 -36.64 16.82 63.42
N ALA A 364 -37.87 16.62 63.90
CA ALA A 364 -39.08 16.88 63.15
C ALA A 364 -40.05 17.71 63.98
N TYR A 365 -40.79 18.60 63.32
CA TYR A 365 -41.98 19.18 63.91
C TYR A 365 -43.12 18.19 63.77
N SER A 366 -43.72 17.81 64.88
CA SER A 366 -44.85 16.89 64.91
C SER A 366 -46.08 17.56 65.50
N GLY A 367 -47.26 17.17 65.02
CA GLY A 367 -48.54 17.65 65.54
C GLY A 367 -49.68 16.88 64.92
N GLY A 368 -50.90 17.12 65.40
CA GLY A 368 -52.06 16.43 64.84
C GLY A 368 -53.39 16.97 65.33
N ILE A 369 -54.44 16.38 64.79
CA ILE A 369 -55.82 16.65 65.18
C ILE A 369 -56.57 15.33 65.32
N TRP A 370 -57.40 15.26 66.35
CA TRP A 370 -58.34 14.19 66.60
C TRP A 370 -59.76 14.72 66.45
N ILE A 371 -60.61 13.99 65.72
CA ILE A 371 -62.01 14.34 65.52
C ILE A 371 -62.85 13.07 65.64
N THR A 372 -63.90 13.12 66.44
CA THR A 372 -65.02 12.17 66.42
C THR A 372 -66.26 12.91 65.90
N GLY A 373 -67.35 12.19 65.64
CA GLY A 373 -68.62 12.85 65.32
C GLY A 373 -69.19 13.73 66.45
N SER A 374 -68.62 13.67 67.65
CA SER A 374 -69.09 14.40 68.84
C SER A 374 -68.07 15.38 69.43
N GLU A 375 -66.77 15.19 69.19
CA GLU A 375 -65.70 15.94 69.86
C GLU A 375 -64.52 16.21 68.90
N SER A 376 -63.78 17.29 69.13
CA SER A 376 -62.52 17.54 68.42
C SER A 376 -61.44 18.05 69.36
N ARG A 377 -60.21 17.57 69.18
CA ARG A 377 -59.05 17.95 69.99
C ARG A 377 -57.84 18.22 69.11
N LYS A 378 -57.28 19.42 69.25
CA LYS A 378 -56.01 19.79 68.63
C LYS A 378 -54.88 19.26 69.51
N LEU A 379 -53.96 18.52 68.93
CA LEU A 379 -52.79 18.00 69.64
C LEU A 379 -51.67 19.04 69.56
N VAL A 380 -50.95 19.23 70.67
CA VAL A 380 -49.90 20.26 70.77
C VAL A 380 -48.78 19.94 69.78
N ARG A 381 -48.43 20.93 68.96
CA ARG A 381 -47.28 20.82 68.07
C ARG A 381 -45.99 20.86 68.89
N SER A 382 -45.10 19.91 68.69
CA SER A 382 -43.81 19.84 69.38
C SER A 382 -42.67 19.61 68.40
N THR A 383 -41.45 19.85 68.86
CA THR A 383 -40.24 19.37 68.18
C THR A 383 -39.86 18.04 68.80
N VAL A 384 -39.66 17.03 67.96
CA VAL A 384 -39.30 15.67 68.36
C VAL A 384 -38.00 15.25 67.69
N ASN A 385 -37.19 14.44 68.39
CA ASN A 385 -35.97 13.86 67.83
C ASN A 385 -36.33 12.70 66.92
N LEU A 386 -35.82 12.68 65.69
CA LEU A 386 -36.09 11.65 64.70
C LEU A 386 -34.79 11.32 63.96
N ASP A 387 -34.35 10.06 64.02
CA ASP A 387 -33.21 9.58 63.22
C ASP A 387 -33.64 9.39 61.76
N THR A 388 -33.18 10.26 60.88
CA THR A 388 -33.53 10.21 59.44
C THR A 388 -32.64 9.27 58.64
N THR A 389 -31.59 8.70 59.23
CA THR A 389 -30.57 7.87 58.55
C THR A 389 -30.91 6.39 58.55
N VAL A 390 -31.91 6.00 59.34
CA VAL A 390 -32.38 4.62 59.48
C VAL A 390 -33.79 4.46 58.89
N THR A 391 -34.16 3.21 58.60
CA THR A 391 -35.53 2.87 58.26
C THR A 391 -36.42 3.03 59.49
N ASN A 392 -37.45 3.87 59.39
CA ASN A 392 -38.34 4.22 60.48
C ASN A 392 -39.68 3.48 60.37
N LEU A 393 -40.07 2.74 61.40
CA LEU A 393 -41.39 2.11 61.49
C LEU A 393 -42.47 3.14 61.84
N VAL A 394 -43.62 3.08 61.16
CA VAL A 394 -44.80 3.91 61.43
C VAL A 394 -45.85 3.07 62.13
N GLU A 395 -46.27 3.51 63.32
CA GLU A 395 -47.22 2.78 64.17
C GLU A 395 -48.31 3.74 64.68
N ALA A 396 -49.58 3.41 64.42
CA ALA A 396 -50.70 4.06 65.09
C ALA A 396 -51.10 3.24 66.31
N ILE A 397 -51.23 3.87 67.48
CA ILE A 397 -51.42 3.17 68.76
C ILE A 397 -52.60 3.80 69.50
N ALA A 398 -53.48 2.97 70.04
CA ALA A 398 -54.58 3.36 70.91
C ALA A 398 -54.35 2.88 72.35
N THR A 399 -54.67 3.73 73.33
CA THR A 399 -54.54 3.43 74.76
C THR A 399 -55.78 3.92 75.50
N TRP A 400 -56.55 3.01 76.10
CA TRP A 400 -57.67 3.40 76.97
C TRP A 400 -57.16 3.75 78.37
N GLY A 401 -57.78 4.75 79.01
CA GLY A 401 -57.50 5.08 80.41
C GLY A 401 -58.04 4.04 81.39
N THR A 402 -59.07 3.28 80.99
CA THR A 402 -59.66 2.21 81.79
C THR A 402 -60.01 1.02 80.90
N ALA A 403 -59.68 -0.19 81.33
CA ALA A 403 -60.09 -1.41 80.64
C ALA A 403 -61.59 -1.65 80.82
N SER A 404 -62.32 -1.75 79.70
CA SER A 404 -63.74 -2.10 79.65
C SER A 404 -64.01 -2.90 78.39
N ALA A 405 -64.77 -4.00 78.51
CA ALA A 405 -65.22 -4.80 77.38
C ALA A 405 -66.22 -4.06 76.47
N LEU A 406 -66.83 -2.99 76.97
CA LEU A 406 -67.79 -2.16 76.23
C LEU A 406 -67.13 -0.99 75.48
N ASN A 407 -65.83 -0.75 75.71
CA ASN A 407 -65.07 0.26 74.99
C ASN A 407 -64.27 -0.40 73.88
N THR A 408 -64.55 -0.04 72.63
CA THR A 408 -63.88 -0.54 71.45
C THR A 408 -63.51 0.60 70.52
N ILE A 409 -62.33 0.50 69.90
CA ILE A 409 -61.95 1.34 68.77
C ILE A 409 -61.43 0.44 67.66
N THR A 410 -61.94 0.64 66.46
CA THR A 410 -61.60 -0.16 65.29
C THR A 410 -61.10 0.76 64.19
N SER A 411 -59.84 0.62 63.80
CA SER A 411 -59.35 1.28 62.58
C SER A 411 -60.01 0.68 61.35
N ARG A 412 -60.18 1.45 60.29
CA ARG A 412 -60.74 0.98 59.01
C ARG A 412 -59.83 1.32 57.83
N SER A 413 -59.15 2.45 57.91
CA SER A 413 -58.06 2.80 57.02
C SER A 413 -56.98 3.55 57.78
N VAL A 414 -55.73 3.21 57.50
CA VAL A 414 -54.55 3.98 57.89
C VAL A 414 -53.82 4.34 56.61
N THR A 415 -53.58 5.62 56.37
CA THR A 415 -52.77 6.09 55.24
C THR A 415 -51.52 6.79 55.73
N LEU A 416 -50.42 6.56 55.03
CA LEU A 416 -49.18 7.31 55.16
C LEU A 416 -48.96 8.00 53.81
N GLU A 417 -48.80 9.33 53.82
CA GLU A 417 -48.80 10.18 52.63
C GLU A 417 -47.61 11.17 52.68
N PRO A 418 -46.72 11.22 51.67
CA PRO A 418 -45.79 12.32 51.52
C PRO A 418 -46.53 13.53 50.97
N LEU A 419 -46.24 14.70 51.55
CA LEU A 419 -46.86 15.95 51.11
C LEU A 419 -45.96 16.76 50.16
N ASN A 420 -44.66 16.45 50.07
CA ASN A 420 -43.70 17.19 49.24
C ASN A 420 -42.40 16.45 48.91
#